data_AF-A0A423KNG7-F1
#
_entry.id   AF-A0A423KNG7-F1
#
_cell.length_a   1.000
_cell.length_b   1.000
_cell.length_c   1.000
_cell.angle_alpha   90.00
_cell.angle_beta   90.00
_cell.angle_gamma   90.00
#
_symmetry.space_group_name_H-M   'P 1'
#
loop_
_entity.id
_entity.type
_entity.pdbx_description
1 polymer ?
#
loop_
_entity_poly.entity_id
_entity_poly.type
_entity_poly.pdbx_seq_one_letter_code
_entity_poly.pdbx_strand_id
1 'polypeptide(L)'
;MSSLDYLVALLQVGIQKGAKPMQTFSGIDDVLAEMASRAKSKTTGSISKDHQLEAVCRFWDSREVPSFRDALLLSWGLCLPHHPMGPCVLEDRPRLQRVLDRLDSWNDRPPAYRRLYQGLIRSYFTYDALSDSVSPAGRSNWELLRDYLRHRNDLIRDAQIKPEWVETAIGNRQLFGDNPCEPYVKALLRGDVGGIDHLCEQLGIGKASWFLRELVLAQVRGATQLGDEQFKELIPRLLELLANNVVLRDRGLALILNRYVDVLEKPLNQRLRDASVQWWGNPWLPSSETRWGAVVPEARTMVAVWLKLEFIETFFTKLAEDGLGDRRRMEFWKRYVKAIEPIEFALGSTARNSRERDFVMLRDKMKGLICDLDASGANNAFIMTMGDLVVVEFSGIGNALYGYDSSKLLPFDSTKTLRLAVNDPNSLKHKLPHRVLWLQHQDGIRGWEKWEQMFEATLKQEFGINPDAAIVSGSRPIIHSSRSNSDSYIGDVQRYSRTALDIFVNAHGFHIEDKSFQGGCLWVRAGVDDTHISGVLTHWGFHYKAGKGWWK
;
A
#
# COMPACT_ATOMS: atom_id res chain seq x y z
N MET A 1 -6.69 -77.72 -56.42
CA MET A 1 -5.53 -76.97 -55.88
C MET A 1 -4.71 -77.94 -55.05
N SER A 2 -3.40 -77.98 -55.28
CA SER A 2 -2.48 -78.94 -54.64
C SER A 2 -2.18 -78.51 -53.21
N SER A 3 -1.98 -79.46 -52.28
CA SER A 3 -1.57 -79.19 -50.90
C SER A 3 -0.29 -78.34 -50.80
N LEU A 4 0.53 -78.38 -51.86
CA LEU A 4 1.75 -77.59 -51.99
C LEU A 4 1.44 -76.10 -52.24
N ASP A 5 0.39 -75.78 -52.99
CA ASP A 5 -0.05 -74.40 -53.25
C ASP A 5 -0.59 -73.74 -51.97
N TYR A 6 -1.26 -74.53 -51.12
CA TYR A 6 -1.77 -74.07 -49.83
C TYR A 6 -0.63 -73.78 -48.83
N LEU A 7 0.42 -74.62 -48.83
CA LEU A 7 1.59 -74.42 -47.98
C LEU A 7 2.39 -73.18 -48.40
N VAL A 8 2.53 -72.95 -49.71
CA VAL A 8 3.20 -71.75 -50.26
C VAL A 8 2.43 -70.48 -49.89
N ALA A 9 1.09 -70.51 -49.99
CA ALA A 9 0.25 -69.37 -49.59
C ALA A 9 0.38 -69.05 -48.09
N LEU A 10 0.44 -70.07 -47.22
CA LEU A 10 0.63 -69.88 -45.78
C LEU A 10 2.02 -69.32 -45.44
N LEU A 11 3.07 -69.79 -46.11
CA LEU A 11 4.45 -69.34 -45.87
C LEU A 11 4.69 -67.91 -46.39
N GLN A 12 4.06 -67.50 -47.50
CA GLN A 12 4.18 -66.12 -48.00
C GLN A 12 3.65 -65.08 -47.00
N VAL A 13 2.58 -65.39 -46.26
CA VAL A 13 2.04 -64.50 -45.22
C VAL A 13 3.00 -64.40 -44.03
N GLY A 14 3.70 -65.49 -43.68
CA GLY A 14 4.70 -65.50 -42.61
C GLY A 14 5.95 -64.68 -42.96
N ILE A 15 6.44 -64.82 -44.20
CA ILE A 15 7.64 -64.11 -44.69
C ILE A 15 7.38 -62.59 -44.79
N GLN A 16 6.19 -62.16 -45.20
CA GLN A 16 5.81 -60.74 -45.19
C GLN A 16 5.68 -60.13 -43.78
N LYS A 17 5.35 -60.94 -42.76
CA LYS A 17 5.27 -60.46 -41.36
C LYS A 17 6.64 -60.41 -40.67
N GLY A 18 7.58 -61.30 -41.01
CA GLY A 18 8.94 -61.30 -40.46
C GLY A 18 9.87 -60.24 -41.04
N ALA A 19 9.55 -59.66 -42.21
CA ALA A 19 10.35 -58.65 -42.89
C ALA A 19 10.01 -57.19 -42.51
N LYS A 20 9.09 -56.95 -41.56
CA LYS A 20 8.86 -55.59 -41.05
C LYS A 20 9.97 -55.23 -40.06
N PRO A 21 10.77 -54.16 -40.30
CA PRO A 21 11.72 -53.70 -39.31
C PRO A 21 10.98 -53.40 -38.00
N MET A 22 11.50 -53.89 -36.87
CA MET A 22 10.94 -53.57 -35.56
C MET A 22 10.88 -52.04 -35.46
N GLN A 23 9.66 -51.50 -35.29
CA GLN A 23 9.48 -50.08 -35.04
C GLN A 23 10.20 -49.76 -33.73
N THR A 24 11.29 -49.00 -33.82
CA THR A 24 11.93 -48.39 -32.66
C THR A 24 10.92 -47.43 -32.03
N PHE A 25 10.28 -47.88 -30.95
CA PHE A 25 9.29 -47.09 -30.24
C PHE A 25 10.02 -46.01 -29.43
N SER A 26 10.10 -44.79 -29.97
CA SER A 26 10.72 -43.63 -29.29
C SER A 26 9.98 -43.26 -27.99
N GLY A 27 8.74 -43.71 -27.84
CA GLY A 27 7.97 -43.52 -26.62
C GLY A 27 8.48 -44.30 -25.42
N ILE A 28 9.44 -45.24 -25.58
CA ILE A 28 10.07 -45.88 -24.42
C ILE A 28 10.96 -44.87 -23.69
N ASP A 29 11.67 -44.01 -24.41
CA ASP A 29 12.49 -42.96 -23.78
C ASP A 29 11.61 -41.88 -23.15
N ASP A 30 10.46 -41.55 -23.78
CA ASP A 30 9.47 -40.65 -23.19
C ASP A 30 8.81 -41.27 -21.95
N VAL A 31 8.46 -42.56 -21.98
CA VAL A 31 7.93 -43.28 -20.82
C VAL A 31 9.00 -43.46 -19.74
N LEU A 32 10.27 -43.67 -20.09
CA LEU A 32 11.38 -43.72 -19.13
C LEU A 32 11.66 -42.33 -18.54
N ALA A 33 11.57 -41.26 -19.33
CA ALA A 33 11.68 -39.89 -18.86
C ALA A 33 10.49 -39.51 -17.97
N GLU A 34 9.28 -39.96 -18.32
CA GLU A 34 8.07 -39.79 -17.53
C GLU A 34 8.11 -40.62 -16.25
N MET A 35 8.59 -41.86 -16.30
CA MET A 35 8.78 -42.72 -15.13
C MET A 35 9.90 -42.20 -14.24
N ALA A 36 10.99 -41.68 -14.80
CA ALA A 36 12.06 -41.02 -14.08
C ALA A 36 11.57 -39.71 -13.47
N SER A 37 10.75 -38.93 -14.19
CA SER A 37 10.09 -37.72 -13.69
C SER A 37 9.15 -38.06 -12.52
N ARG A 38 8.28 -39.07 -12.67
CA ARG A 38 7.38 -39.58 -11.61
C ARG A 38 8.12 -40.20 -10.42
N ALA A 39 9.30 -40.78 -10.65
CA ALA A 39 10.16 -41.31 -9.59
C ALA A 39 10.92 -40.19 -8.86
N LYS A 40 11.33 -39.13 -9.58
CA LYS A 40 11.96 -37.92 -9.02
C LYS A 40 10.96 -37.04 -8.27
N SER A 41 9.72 -36.95 -8.76
CA SER A 41 8.62 -36.14 -8.22
C SER A 41 7.77 -36.84 -7.16
N LYS A 42 8.14 -38.05 -6.72
CA LYS A 42 7.46 -38.75 -5.62
C LYS A 42 7.71 -38.03 -4.29
N THR A 43 7.08 -36.89 -4.09
CA THR A 43 6.47 -36.54 -2.80
C THR A 43 5.54 -37.70 -2.48
N THR A 44 5.86 -38.47 -1.44
CA THR A 44 5.04 -39.63 -1.04
C THR A 44 3.57 -39.21 -0.96
N GLY A 45 2.69 -39.95 -1.63
CA GLY A 45 1.26 -39.69 -1.68
C GLY A 45 0.69 -39.35 -0.31
N SER A 46 -0.24 -38.40 -0.29
CA SER A 46 -0.86 -37.86 0.92
C SER A 46 -1.22 -38.97 1.91
N ILE A 47 -0.48 -39.05 3.02
CA ILE A 47 -0.82 -39.94 4.14
C ILE A 47 -2.16 -39.48 4.71
N SER A 48 -3.12 -40.40 4.85
CA SER A 48 -4.44 -40.08 5.40
C SER A 48 -4.32 -39.40 6.77
N LYS A 49 -4.99 -38.24 6.95
CA LYS A 49 -5.04 -37.53 8.23
C LYS A 49 -5.71 -38.37 9.32
N ASP A 50 -6.70 -39.19 8.97
CA ASP A 50 -7.42 -40.04 9.94
C ASP A 50 -6.48 -41.09 10.53
N HIS A 51 -5.64 -41.71 9.70
CA HIS A 51 -4.61 -42.64 10.18
C HIS A 51 -3.54 -41.95 11.02
N GLN A 52 -3.19 -40.70 10.70
CA GLN A 52 -2.26 -39.93 11.53
C GLN A 52 -2.89 -39.66 12.91
N LEU A 53 -4.15 -39.23 12.94
CA LEU A 53 -4.88 -38.97 14.18
C LEU A 53 -5.03 -40.23 15.03
N GLU A 54 -5.40 -41.37 14.44
CA GLU A 54 -5.51 -42.64 15.15
C GLU A 54 -4.18 -43.04 15.81
N ALA A 55 -3.06 -42.89 15.08
CA ALA A 55 -1.74 -43.17 15.61
C ALA A 55 -1.35 -42.20 16.75
N VAL A 56 -1.69 -40.92 16.60
CA VAL A 56 -1.47 -39.90 17.64
C VAL A 56 -2.26 -40.23 18.90
N CYS A 57 -3.55 -40.56 18.79
CA CYS A 57 -4.38 -40.93 19.93
C CYS A 57 -3.83 -42.17 20.65
N ARG A 58 -3.47 -43.22 19.90
CA ARG A 58 -2.88 -44.42 20.48
C ARG A 58 -1.56 -44.14 21.20
N PHE A 59 -0.68 -43.37 20.57
CA PHE A 59 0.60 -42.97 21.15
C PHE A 59 0.42 -42.08 22.38
N TRP A 60 -0.63 -41.25 22.42
CA TRP A 60 -0.88 -40.35 23.54
C TRP A 60 -1.00 -41.10 24.86
N ASP A 61 -1.68 -42.25 24.83
CA ASP A 61 -1.92 -43.11 25.98
C ASP A 61 -0.76 -44.09 26.22
N SER A 62 -0.27 -44.78 25.19
CA SER A 62 0.74 -45.83 25.35
C SER A 62 2.17 -45.31 25.49
N ARG A 63 2.48 -44.17 24.88
CA ARG A 63 3.85 -43.64 24.67
C ARG A 63 4.78 -44.61 23.93
N GLU A 64 4.21 -45.57 23.21
CA GLU A 64 4.92 -46.58 22.45
C GLU A 64 4.83 -46.32 20.95
N VAL A 65 5.94 -46.58 20.26
CA VAL A 65 6.05 -46.47 18.80
C VAL A 65 6.59 -47.80 18.28
N PRO A 66 5.72 -48.82 18.15
CA PRO A 66 6.16 -50.21 17.98
C PRO A 66 6.67 -50.48 16.57
N SER A 67 6.03 -49.89 15.54
CA SER A 67 6.36 -50.16 14.14
C SER A 67 6.90 -48.93 13.39
N PHE A 68 7.54 -49.18 12.24
CA PHE A 68 7.90 -48.11 11.30
C PHE A 68 6.67 -47.35 10.78
N ARG A 69 5.52 -48.02 10.62
CA ARG A 69 4.28 -47.37 10.17
C ARG A 69 3.80 -46.36 11.21
N ASP A 70 3.89 -46.69 12.50
CA ASP A 70 3.52 -45.77 13.58
C ASP A 70 4.49 -44.59 13.64
N ALA A 71 5.80 -44.84 13.51
CA ALA A 71 6.81 -43.78 13.44
C ALA A 71 6.55 -42.83 12.25
N LEU A 72 6.17 -43.39 11.10
CA LEU A 72 5.79 -42.61 9.92
C LEU A 72 4.53 -41.79 10.20
N LEU A 73 3.44 -42.39 10.67
CA LEU A 73 2.20 -41.65 10.95
C LEU A 73 2.40 -40.53 11.99
N LEU A 74 3.17 -40.80 13.05
CA LEU A 74 3.50 -39.82 14.08
C LEU A 74 4.36 -38.67 13.55
N SER A 75 5.36 -38.95 12.69
CA SER A 75 6.20 -37.89 12.11
C SER A 75 5.38 -36.87 11.30
N TRP A 76 4.31 -37.30 10.64
CA TRP A 76 3.38 -36.42 9.91
C TRP A 76 2.28 -35.81 10.79
N GLY A 77 2.05 -36.39 11.97
CA GLY A 77 0.96 -36.03 12.88
C GLY A 77 1.38 -35.24 14.13
N LEU A 78 2.63 -34.74 14.23
CA LEU A 78 3.12 -34.07 15.44
C LEU A 78 2.26 -32.88 15.89
N CYS A 79 1.66 -32.18 14.92
CA CYS A 79 0.79 -31.01 15.15
C CYS A 79 -0.69 -31.37 15.33
N LEU A 80 -1.06 -32.64 15.23
CA LEU A 80 -2.45 -33.06 15.40
C LEU A 80 -2.76 -33.20 16.89
N PRO A 81 -3.82 -32.55 17.39
CA PRO A 81 -4.26 -32.74 18.76
C PRO A 81 -4.98 -34.08 18.88
N HIS A 82 -4.73 -34.80 19.99
CA HIS A 82 -5.32 -36.11 20.25
C HIS A 82 -6.84 -36.06 20.56
N HIS A 83 -7.37 -34.90 20.94
CA HIS A 83 -8.79 -34.59 21.00
C HIS A 83 -9.02 -33.12 20.61
N PRO A 84 -10.27 -32.70 20.28
CA PRO A 84 -10.55 -31.30 19.97
C PRO A 84 -10.07 -30.35 21.07
N MET A 85 -9.35 -29.29 20.68
CA MET A 85 -8.75 -28.30 21.60
C MET A 85 -7.73 -28.86 22.62
N GLY A 86 -7.31 -30.11 22.47
CA GLY A 86 -6.25 -30.70 23.28
C GLY A 86 -4.85 -30.32 22.79
N PRO A 87 -3.82 -30.56 23.60
CA PRO A 87 -2.43 -30.42 23.15
C PRO A 87 -2.10 -31.44 22.06
N CYS A 88 -1.17 -31.04 21.18
CA CYS A 88 -0.55 -31.94 20.21
C CYS A 88 0.77 -32.53 20.74
N VAL A 89 1.33 -33.54 20.05
CA VAL A 89 2.58 -34.19 20.47
C VAL A 89 3.74 -33.21 20.53
N LEU A 90 3.80 -32.24 19.60
CA LEU A 90 4.83 -31.22 19.58
C LEU A 90 4.82 -30.34 20.84
N GLU A 91 3.67 -30.14 21.47
CA GLU A 91 3.54 -29.28 22.66
C GLU A 91 3.92 -29.99 23.97
N ASP A 92 4.07 -31.32 23.94
CA ASP A 92 4.46 -32.14 25.09
C ASP A 92 5.92 -32.58 24.96
N ARG A 93 6.82 -31.96 25.75
CA ARG A 93 8.28 -32.17 25.65
C ARG A 93 8.67 -33.66 25.81
N PRO A 94 8.22 -34.39 26.85
CA PRO A 94 8.54 -35.82 26.97
C PRO A 94 8.08 -36.67 25.78
N ARG A 95 6.87 -36.44 25.27
CA ARG A 95 6.31 -37.19 24.13
C ARG A 95 7.04 -36.86 22.83
N LEU A 96 7.33 -35.59 22.56
CA LEU A 96 8.12 -35.18 21.41
C LEU A 96 9.49 -35.86 21.41
N GLN A 97 10.21 -35.80 22.54
CA GLN A 97 11.53 -36.43 22.67
C GLN A 97 11.44 -37.94 22.41
N ARG A 98 10.43 -38.62 22.98
CA ARG A 98 10.21 -40.06 22.76
C ARG A 98 10.00 -40.41 21.29
N VAL A 99 9.27 -39.59 20.54
CA VAL A 99 9.11 -39.77 19.09
C VAL A 99 10.46 -39.58 18.40
N LEU A 100 11.16 -38.47 18.62
CA LEU A 100 12.44 -38.18 17.97
C LEU A 100 13.51 -39.26 18.25
N ASP A 101 13.64 -39.69 19.51
CA ASP A 101 14.57 -40.75 19.91
C ASP A 101 14.25 -42.08 19.21
N ARG A 102 12.95 -42.38 19.04
CA ARG A 102 12.55 -43.59 18.31
C ARG A 102 12.91 -43.46 16.83
N LEU A 103 12.65 -42.29 16.23
CA LEU A 103 12.93 -42.02 14.81
C LEU A 103 14.42 -42.19 14.48
N ASP A 104 15.32 -41.88 15.43
CA ASP A 104 16.76 -42.09 15.29
C ASP A 104 17.16 -43.57 15.11
N SER A 105 16.33 -44.53 15.52
CA SER A 105 16.60 -45.96 15.28
C SER A 105 16.58 -46.38 13.81
N TRP A 106 16.14 -45.50 12.90
CA TRP A 106 16.17 -45.73 11.45
C TRP A 106 17.27 -44.93 10.72
N ASN A 107 18.17 -44.24 11.44
CA ASN A 107 19.23 -43.42 10.85
C ASN A 107 20.15 -44.21 9.89
N ASP A 108 20.41 -45.49 10.20
CA ASP A 108 21.25 -46.37 9.37
C ASP A 108 20.55 -46.85 8.09
N ARG A 109 19.29 -46.47 7.87
CA ARG A 109 18.48 -46.85 6.70
C ARG A 109 17.96 -45.61 5.97
N PRO A 110 18.78 -44.94 5.13
CA PRO A 110 18.42 -43.68 4.50
C PRO A 110 17.07 -43.68 3.76
N PRO A 111 16.70 -44.72 2.97
CA PRO A 111 15.38 -44.76 2.31
C PRO A 111 14.18 -44.74 3.26
N ALA A 112 14.32 -45.37 4.43
CA ALA A 112 13.27 -45.38 5.45
C ALA A 112 13.25 -44.06 6.21
N TYR A 113 14.41 -43.57 6.65
CA TYR A 113 14.54 -42.31 7.38
C TYR A 113 14.03 -41.11 6.60
N ARG A 114 14.29 -41.05 5.29
CA ARG A 114 13.75 -40.03 4.37
C ARG A 114 12.25 -39.79 4.52
N ARG A 115 11.47 -40.85 4.64
CA ARG A 115 10.00 -40.77 4.75
C ARG A 115 9.55 -40.20 6.10
N LEU A 116 10.28 -40.52 7.15
CA LEU A 116 10.08 -39.98 8.50
C LEU A 116 10.46 -38.49 8.52
N TYR A 117 11.64 -38.18 7.97
CA TYR A 117 12.16 -36.82 7.87
C TYR A 117 11.21 -35.89 7.09
N GLN A 118 10.65 -36.36 5.98
CA GLN A 118 9.65 -35.60 5.23
C GLN A 118 8.39 -35.27 6.06
N GLY A 119 7.95 -36.20 6.92
CA GLY A 119 6.87 -35.94 7.88
C GLY A 119 7.23 -34.85 8.88
N LEU A 120 8.46 -34.92 9.43
CA LEU A 120 8.97 -33.91 10.36
C LEU A 120 9.09 -32.52 9.71
N ILE A 121 9.58 -32.43 8.46
CA ILE A 121 9.60 -31.18 7.69
C ILE A 121 8.20 -30.59 7.60
N ARG A 122 7.21 -31.41 7.22
CA ARG A 122 5.83 -30.96 7.09
C ARG A 122 5.29 -30.45 8.43
N SER A 123 5.52 -31.18 9.51
CA SER A 123 5.12 -30.78 10.86
C SER A 123 5.77 -29.45 11.27
N TYR A 124 7.07 -29.28 11.01
CA TYR A 124 7.81 -28.04 11.28
C TYR A 124 7.23 -26.82 10.57
N PHE A 125 6.87 -26.95 9.29
CA PHE A 125 6.28 -25.85 8.51
C PHE A 125 4.79 -25.63 8.79
N THR A 126 4.08 -26.62 9.33
CA THR A 126 2.65 -26.54 9.66
C THR A 126 2.42 -25.92 11.04
N TYR A 127 3.29 -26.16 12.01
CA TYR A 127 3.15 -25.61 13.36
C TYR A 127 3.42 -24.10 13.39
N ASP A 128 2.43 -23.31 13.78
CA ASP A 128 2.52 -21.85 13.78
C ASP A 128 3.15 -21.29 15.07
N ALA A 129 4.44 -21.58 15.31
CA ALA A 129 5.15 -21.13 16.51
C ALA A 129 5.28 -19.60 16.65
N LEU A 130 5.07 -18.87 15.56
CA LEU A 130 5.15 -17.40 15.50
C LEU A 130 3.85 -16.70 15.93
N SER A 131 2.76 -17.45 16.12
CA SER A 131 1.52 -16.91 16.69
C SER A 131 1.70 -16.54 18.16
N ASP A 132 1.04 -15.45 18.58
CA ASP A 132 1.01 -15.00 19.98
C ASP A 132 0.22 -15.96 20.90
N SER A 133 -0.60 -16.84 20.32
CA SER A 133 -1.40 -17.83 21.07
C SER A 133 -0.62 -19.06 21.53
N VAL A 134 0.62 -19.24 21.05
CA VAL A 134 1.41 -20.45 21.33
C VAL A 134 2.14 -20.31 22.67
N SER A 135 2.09 -21.39 23.47
CA SER A 135 2.80 -21.43 24.74
C SER A 135 4.33 -21.35 24.56
N PRO A 136 5.08 -20.79 25.53
CA PRO A 136 6.55 -20.79 25.48
C PRO A 136 7.14 -22.20 25.34
N ALA A 137 6.50 -23.21 25.92
CA ALA A 137 6.89 -24.61 25.80
C ALA A 137 6.74 -25.12 24.35
N GLY A 138 5.63 -24.82 23.69
CA GLY A 138 5.40 -25.17 22.28
C GLY A 138 6.43 -24.52 21.36
N ARG A 139 6.78 -23.24 21.59
CA ARG A 139 7.83 -22.54 20.84
C ARG A 139 9.22 -23.17 21.04
N SER A 140 9.60 -23.49 22.28
CA SER A 140 10.87 -24.17 22.57
C SER A 140 10.95 -25.58 21.95
N ASN A 141 9.83 -26.30 21.90
CA ASN A 141 9.77 -27.61 21.25
C ASN A 141 9.84 -27.53 19.73
N TRP A 142 9.27 -26.47 19.15
CA TRP A 142 9.41 -26.18 17.72
C TRP A 142 10.87 -25.84 17.36
N GLU A 143 11.58 -25.08 18.20
CA GLU A 143 13.03 -24.84 18.06
C GLU A 143 13.83 -26.14 18.18
N LEU A 144 13.47 -27.03 19.11
CA LEU A 144 14.08 -28.37 19.21
C LEU A 144 13.90 -29.17 17.92
N LEU A 145 12.68 -29.17 17.34
CA LEU A 145 12.41 -29.85 16.08
C LEU A 145 13.22 -29.24 14.93
N ARG A 146 13.30 -27.91 14.87
CA ARG A 146 14.13 -27.18 13.90
C ARG A 146 15.59 -27.63 13.98
N ASP A 147 16.16 -27.62 15.18
CA ASP A 147 17.55 -28.02 15.39
C ASP A 147 17.74 -29.51 15.08
N TYR A 148 16.78 -30.37 15.44
CA TYR A 148 16.78 -31.78 15.06
C TYR A 148 16.89 -31.93 13.53
N LEU A 149 16.01 -31.28 12.76
CA LEU A 149 16.04 -31.29 11.30
C LEU A 149 17.40 -30.79 10.77
N ARG A 150 17.89 -29.65 11.28
CA ARG A 150 19.17 -29.07 10.85
C ARG A 150 20.36 -30.01 11.04
N HIS A 151 20.42 -30.73 12.16
CA HIS A 151 21.53 -31.63 12.48
C HIS A 151 21.47 -32.93 11.68
N ARG A 152 20.26 -33.42 11.35
CA ARG A 152 20.05 -34.71 10.67
C ARG A 152 19.81 -34.57 9.16
N ASN A 153 19.91 -33.37 8.60
CA ASN A 153 19.71 -33.11 7.18
C ASN A 153 20.66 -33.92 6.28
N ASP A 154 21.90 -34.18 6.69
CA ASP A 154 22.81 -35.00 5.87
C ASP A 154 22.45 -36.50 5.88
N LEU A 155 21.64 -36.98 6.85
CA LEU A 155 21.25 -38.39 6.96
C LEU A 155 20.23 -38.81 5.90
N ILE A 156 19.52 -37.86 5.26
CA ILE A 156 18.65 -38.17 4.13
C ILE A 156 19.42 -38.35 2.82
N ARG A 157 20.74 -38.13 2.80
CA ARG A 157 21.58 -38.37 1.63
C ARG A 157 21.76 -39.87 1.42
N ASP A 158 21.54 -40.32 0.19
CA ASP A 158 21.81 -41.70 -0.25
C ASP A 158 22.65 -41.60 -1.53
N ALA A 159 23.68 -42.44 -1.62
CA ALA A 159 24.62 -42.42 -2.74
C ALA A 159 23.99 -42.90 -4.05
N GLN A 160 22.96 -43.76 -3.99
CA GLN A 160 22.38 -44.39 -5.17
C GLN A 160 21.15 -43.67 -5.71
N ILE A 161 20.26 -43.17 -4.84
CA ILE A 161 19.01 -42.53 -5.24
C ILE A 161 18.97 -41.10 -4.70
N LYS A 162 18.90 -40.12 -5.62
CA LYS A 162 18.83 -38.69 -5.32
C LYS A 162 17.49 -38.09 -5.80
N PRO A 163 16.43 -38.17 -4.98
CA PRO A 163 15.19 -37.45 -5.26
C PRO A 163 15.44 -35.94 -5.21
N GLU A 164 14.73 -35.18 -6.03
CA GLU A 164 14.88 -33.73 -6.13
C GLU A 164 14.59 -33.01 -4.81
N TRP A 165 13.59 -33.48 -4.05
CA TRP A 165 13.29 -32.92 -2.74
C TRP A 165 14.41 -33.11 -1.71
N VAL A 166 15.18 -34.20 -1.82
CA VAL A 166 16.34 -34.47 -0.94
C VAL A 166 17.45 -33.48 -1.25
N GLU A 167 17.74 -33.26 -2.54
CA GLU A 167 18.72 -32.25 -2.96
C GLU A 167 18.28 -30.85 -2.53
N THR A 168 16.99 -30.55 -2.66
CA THR A 168 16.40 -29.28 -2.22
C THR A 168 16.53 -29.11 -0.70
N ALA A 169 16.19 -30.11 0.11
CA ALA A 169 16.28 -30.05 1.57
C ALA A 169 17.74 -29.87 2.05
N ILE A 170 18.68 -30.58 1.43
CA ILE A 170 20.11 -30.51 1.74
C ILE A 170 20.69 -29.15 1.31
N GLY A 171 20.39 -28.71 0.09
CA GLY A 171 20.86 -27.44 -0.46
C GLY A 171 20.29 -26.22 0.26
N ASN A 172 19.17 -26.38 0.95
CA ASN A 172 18.49 -25.32 1.70
C ASN A 172 18.54 -25.55 3.23
N ARG A 173 19.65 -26.06 3.75
CA ARG A 173 19.83 -26.34 5.19
C ARG A 173 19.56 -25.13 6.09
N GLN A 174 19.75 -23.91 5.58
CA GLN A 174 19.42 -22.64 6.25
C GLN A 174 17.95 -22.52 6.68
N LEU A 175 17.02 -23.25 6.04
CA LEU A 175 15.60 -23.25 6.40
C LEU A 175 15.35 -23.76 7.81
N PHE A 176 16.30 -24.51 8.35
CA PHE A 176 16.28 -25.02 9.72
C PHE A 176 17.23 -24.22 10.62
N GLY A 177 17.60 -22.99 10.23
CA GLY A 177 18.42 -22.07 11.01
C GLY A 177 17.61 -21.00 11.74
N ASP A 178 18.30 -20.03 12.32
CA ASP A 178 17.66 -18.93 13.07
C ASP A 178 16.97 -17.90 12.15
N ASN A 179 17.51 -17.69 10.95
CA ASN A 179 16.97 -16.78 9.95
C ASN A 179 16.61 -17.52 8.64
N PRO A 180 15.55 -18.35 8.65
CA PRO A 180 15.24 -19.25 7.54
C PRO A 180 14.85 -18.52 6.24
N CYS A 181 14.32 -17.30 6.34
CA CYS A 181 13.86 -16.52 5.19
C CYS A 181 14.94 -15.64 4.56
N GLU A 182 15.98 -15.27 5.31
CA GLU A 182 16.97 -14.24 4.94
C GLU A 182 17.65 -14.51 3.57
N PRO A 183 18.07 -15.75 3.24
CA PRO A 183 18.78 -16.02 1.98
C PRO A 183 17.94 -15.80 0.72
N TYR A 184 16.61 -15.81 0.85
CA TYR A 184 15.69 -15.66 -0.28
C TYR A 184 15.26 -14.21 -0.53
N VAL A 185 15.46 -13.32 0.46
CA VAL A 185 14.95 -11.95 0.43
C VAL A 185 15.46 -11.17 -0.78
N LYS A 186 16.77 -11.26 -1.08
CA LYS A 186 17.36 -10.52 -2.20
C LYS A 186 16.79 -10.92 -3.56
N ALA A 187 16.52 -12.21 -3.78
CA ALA A 187 15.91 -12.70 -5.01
C ALA A 187 14.45 -12.24 -5.11
N LEU A 188 13.70 -12.36 -4.02
CA LEU A 188 12.32 -11.92 -3.95
C LEU A 188 12.17 -10.42 -4.19
N LEU A 189 13.01 -9.58 -3.59
CA LEU A 189 13.00 -8.12 -3.83
C LEU A 189 13.28 -7.75 -5.29
N ARG A 190 13.93 -8.62 -6.07
CA ARG A 190 14.11 -8.45 -7.52
C ARG A 190 12.95 -8.96 -8.37
N GLY A 191 12.00 -9.69 -7.77
CA GLY A 191 10.86 -10.26 -8.48
C GLY A 191 10.99 -11.74 -8.78
N ASP A 192 12.09 -12.37 -8.36
CA ASP A 192 12.33 -13.79 -8.60
C ASP A 192 11.63 -14.64 -7.55
N VAL A 193 10.45 -15.14 -7.92
CA VAL A 193 9.60 -16.02 -7.09
C VAL A 193 9.77 -17.50 -7.41
N GLY A 194 10.33 -17.85 -8.58
CA GLY A 194 10.36 -19.22 -9.09
C GLY A 194 11.16 -20.17 -8.18
N GLY A 195 12.24 -19.67 -7.58
CA GLY A 195 13.03 -20.43 -6.61
C GLY A 195 12.23 -20.81 -5.35
N ILE A 196 11.33 -19.94 -4.89
CA ILE A 196 10.48 -20.20 -3.72
C ILE A 196 9.35 -21.14 -4.06
N ASP A 197 8.71 -20.99 -5.22
CA ASP A 197 7.64 -21.89 -5.63
C ASP A 197 8.14 -23.33 -5.76
N HIS A 198 9.30 -23.51 -6.41
CA HIS A 198 9.98 -24.80 -6.51
C HIS A 198 10.34 -25.36 -5.12
N LEU A 199 10.90 -24.53 -4.24
CA LEU A 199 11.22 -24.91 -2.87
C LEU A 199 9.99 -25.42 -2.10
N CYS A 200 8.87 -24.70 -2.21
CA CYS A 200 7.63 -25.04 -1.53
C CYS A 200 7.04 -26.36 -2.05
N GLU A 201 7.07 -26.56 -3.37
CA GLU A 201 6.60 -27.79 -4.00
C GLU A 201 7.41 -29.00 -3.53
N GLN A 202 8.74 -28.92 -3.62
CA GLN A 202 9.63 -30.01 -3.28
C GLN A 202 9.57 -30.39 -1.79
N LEU A 203 9.51 -29.40 -0.91
CA LEU A 203 9.45 -29.63 0.55
C LEU A 203 8.03 -29.81 1.09
N GLY A 204 7.00 -29.66 0.24
CA GLY A 204 5.60 -29.76 0.65
C GLY A 204 5.16 -28.65 1.61
N ILE A 205 5.73 -27.44 1.46
CA ILE A 205 5.37 -26.27 2.28
C ILE A 205 4.02 -25.75 1.80
N GLY A 206 3.01 -25.85 2.67
CA GLY A 206 1.68 -25.34 2.36
C GLY A 206 1.62 -23.82 2.34
N LYS A 207 0.67 -23.26 1.55
CA LYS A 207 0.42 -21.81 1.44
C LYS A 207 0.14 -21.12 2.79
N ALA A 208 -0.38 -21.84 3.77
CA ALA A 208 -0.66 -21.35 5.12
C ALA A 208 0.52 -21.45 6.10
N SER A 209 1.69 -21.91 5.65
CA SER A 209 2.87 -22.09 6.51
C SER A 209 3.29 -20.78 7.17
N TRP A 210 3.86 -20.87 8.38
CA TRP A 210 4.57 -19.74 9.01
C TRP A 210 5.71 -19.24 8.13
N PHE A 211 6.35 -20.09 7.32
CA PHE A 211 7.48 -19.71 6.48
C PHE A 211 7.11 -18.66 5.43
N LEU A 212 6.03 -18.91 4.68
CA LEU A 212 5.56 -17.96 3.65
C LEU A 212 5.07 -16.65 4.26
N ARG A 213 4.46 -16.71 5.45
CA ARG A 213 4.07 -15.50 6.20
C ARG A 213 5.30 -14.72 6.66
N GLU A 214 6.28 -15.37 7.28
CA GLU A 214 7.50 -14.69 7.71
C GLU A 214 8.31 -14.17 6.52
N LEU A 215 8.27 -14.83 5.37
CA LEU A 215 8.92 -14.39 4.13
C LEU A 215 8.40 -13.02 3.64
N VAL A 216 7.13 -12.70 3.90
CA VAL A 216 6.57 -11.36 3.63
C VAL A 216 7.24 -10.31 4.51
N LEU A 217 7.34 -10.54 5.82
CA LEU A 217 7.99 -9.61 6.74
C LEU A 217 9.51 -9.54 6.51
N ALA A 218 10.15 -10.66 6.17
CA ALA A 218 11.56 -10.71 5.85
C ALA A 218 11.89 -9.85 4.61
N GLN A 219 11.02 -9.85 3.59
CA GLN A 219 11.16 -8.94 2.45
C GLN A 219 11.09 -7.47 2.87
N VAL A 220 10.13 -7.10 3.72
CA VAL A 220 10.03 -5.74 4.25
C VAL A 220 11.30 -5.37 5.02
N ARG A 221 11.75 -6.21 5.96
CA ARG A 221 12.99 -5.97 6.73
C ARG A 221 14.22 -5.85 5.84
N GLY A 222 14.36 -6.72 4.84
CA GLY A 222 15.48 -6.64 3.90
C GLY A 222 15.45 -5.38 3.06
N ALA A 223 14.26 -4.93 2.63
CA ALA A 223 14.13 -3.66 1.92
C ALA A 223 14.51 -2.47 2.82
N THR A 224 14.19 -2.51 4.11
CA THR A 224 14.58 -1.44 5.05
C THR A 224 16.09 -1.32 5.26
N GLN A 225 16.86 -2.37 4.96
CA GLN A 225 18.33 -2.36 5.08
C GLN A 225 19.02 -1.80 3.83
N LEU A 226 18.29 -1.54 2.75
CA LEU A 226 18.85 -0.96 1.53
C LEU A 226 19.07 0.55 1.65
N GLY A 227 19.82 1.10 0.70
CA GLY A 227 19.98 2.55 0.56
C GLY A 227 18.66 3.24 0.20
N ASP A 228 18.56 4.54 0.51
CA ASP A 228 17.30 5.31 0.45
C ASP A 228 16.60 5.25 -0.91
N GLU A 229 17.34 5.37 -2.03
CA GLU A 229 16.76 5.31 -3.37
C GLU A 229 16.13 3.95 -3.67
N GLN A 230 16.88 2.87 -3.44
CA GLN A 230 16.39 1.50 -3.66
C GLN A 230 15.21 1.16 -2.76
N PHE A 231 15.26 1.61 -1.50
CA PHE A 231 14.14 1.44 -0.56
C PHE A 231 12.89 2.16 -1.07
N LYS A 232 13.00 3.43 -1.48
CA LYS A 232 11.89 4.22 -2.03
C LYS A 232 11.27 3.58 -3.27
N GLU A 233 12.09 3.07 -4.19
CA GLU A 233 11.64 2.37 -5.40
C GLU A 233 10.84 1.09 -5.09
N LEU A 234 11.17 0.41 -4.00
CA LEU A 234 10.50 -0.84 -3.59
C LEU A 234 9.17 -0.60 -2.84
N ILE A 235 8.93 0.59 -2.28
CA ILE A 235 7.73 0.89 -1.48
C ILE A 235 6.43 0.48 -2.18
N PRO A 236 6.16 0.84 -3.45
CA PRO A 236 4.94 0.44 -4.13
C PRO A 236 4.67 -1.07 -4.09
N ARG A 237 5.72 -1.86 -4.33
CA ARG A 237 5.65 -3.32 -4.36
C ARG A 237 5.48 -3.91 -2.97
N LEU A 238 6.15 -3.35 -1.96
CA LEU A 238 5.96 -3.75 -0.57
C LEU A 238 4.54 -3.48 -0.09
N LEU A 239 3.95 -2.34 -0.47
CA LEU A 239 2.57 -2.01 -0.14
C LEU A 239 1.58 -2.98 -0.80
N GLU A 240 1.81 -3.37 -2.05
CA GLU A 240 1.00 -4.38 -2.74
C GLU A 240 1.10 -5.77 -2.08
N LEU A 241 2.32 -6.17 -1.71
CA LEU A 241 2.56 -7.40 -0.97
C LEU A 241 1.80 -7.43 0.37
N LEU A 242 1.81 -6.31 1.10
CA LEU A 242 1.12 -6.17 2.39
C LEU A 242 -0.40 -6.04 2.25
N ALA A 243 -0.90 -5.41 1.19
CA ALA A 243 -2.33 -5.29 0.92
C ALA A 243 -3.01 -6.67 0.83
N ASN A 244 -2.32 -7.66 0.25
CA ASN A 244 -2.79 -9.04 0.13
C ASN A 244 -2.65 -9.86 1.43
N ASN A 245 -2.00 -9.32 2.47
CA ASN A 245 -1.67 -10.03 3.70
C ASN A 245 -2.11 -9.24 4.95
N VAL A 246 -3.43 -9.18 5.17
CA VAL A 246 -4.06 -8.36 6.23
C VAL A 246 -3.45 -8.59 7.62
N VAL A 247 -3.09 -9.84 7.95
CA VAL A 247 -2.49 -10.21 9.25
C VAL A 247 -1.14 -9.52 9.48
N LEU A 248 -0.33 -9.39 8.42
CA LEU A 248 1.03 -8.86 8.51
C LEU A 248 1.11 -7.38 8.11
N ARG A 249 0.03 -6.85 7.54
CA ARG A 249 -0.05 -5.52 6.95
C ARG A 249 0.38 -4.44 7.92
N ASP A 250 -0.15 -4.45 9.13
CA ASP A 250 0.14 -3.40 10.12
C ASP A 250 1.60 -3.49 10.59
N ARG A 251 2.10 -4.68 10.88
CA ARG A 251 3.51 -4.86 11.26
C ARG A 251 4.47 -4.47 10.14
N GLY A 252 4.16 -4.82 8.89
CA GLY A 252 4.95 -4.45 7.72
C GLY A 252 4.93 -2.95 7.45
N LEU A 253 3.76 -2.31 7.52
CA LEU A 253 3.64 -0.87 7.31
C LEU A 253 4.42 -0.08 8.38
N ALA A 254 4.39 -0.53 9.64
CA ALA A 254 5.16 0.10 10.70
C ALA A 254 6.68 0.10 10.42
N LEU A 255 7.22 -1.03 9.92
CA LEU A 255 8.63 -1.11 9.53
C LEU A 255 8.98 -0.15 8.39
N ILE A 256 8.11 -0.04 7.37
CA ILE A 256 8.31 0.87 6.24
C ILE A 256 8.30 2.32 6.72
N LEU A 257 7.32 2.70 7.54
CA LEU A 257 7.17 4.07 8.05
C LEU A 257 8.36 4.47 8.95
N ASN A 258 8.75 3.59 9.88
CA ASN A 258 9.90 3.85 10.76
C ASN A 258 11.18 4.03 9.95
N ARG A 259 11.44 3.18 8.94
CA ARG A 259 12.61 3.34 8.07
C ARG A 259 12.56 4.61 7.23
N TYR A 260 11.37 5.04 6.80
CA TYR A 260 11.23 6.23 5.97
C TYR A 260 11.63 7.51 6.71
N VAL A 261 11.52 7.54 8.05
CA VAL A 261 12.01 8.64 8.89
C VAL A 261 13.53 8.82 8.76
N ASP A 262 14.29 7.80 8.38
CA ASP A 262 15.74 7.92 8.25
C ASP A 262 16.19 8.42 6.87
N VAL A 263 15.25 8.61 5.92
CA VAL A 263 15.55 9.18 4.60
C VAL A 263 15.87 10.68 4.74
N LEU A 264 16.99 11.14 4.16
CA LEU A 264 17.52 12.49 4.39
C LEU A 264 16.52 13.64 4.14
N GLU A 265 15.78 13.60 3.03
CA GLU A 265 14.86 14.68 2.62
C GLU A 265 13.38 14.40 2.95
N LYS A 266 13.04 13.15 3.31
CA LYS A 266 11.66 12.71 3.60
C LYS A 266 10.61 13.26 2.63
N PRO A 267 10.83 13.18 1.30
CA PRO A 267 9.88 13.73 0.35
C PRO A 267 8.50 13.09 0.55
N LEU A 268 7.44 13.82 0.21
CA LEU A 268 6.08 13.28 0.25
C LEU A 268 6.00 12.01 -0.60
N ASN A 269 5.77 10.87 0.05
CA ASN A 269 5.41 9.64 -0.64
C ASN A 269 3.89 9.47 -0.59
N GLN A 270 3.20 9.88 -1.66
CA GLN A 270 1.74 9.85 -1.75
C GLN A 270 1.18 8.44 -1.52
N ARG A 271 1.78 7.41 -2.13
CA ARG A 271 1.30 6.02 -1.98
C ARG A 271 1.44 5.52 -0.55
N LEU A 272 2.56 5.82 0.11
CA LEU A 272 2.78 5.43 1.49
C LEU A 272 1.80 6.16 2.41
N ARG A 273 1.65 7.49 2.27
CA ARG A 273 0.64 8.27 3.01
C ARG A 273 -0.76 7.69 2.84
N ASP A 274 -1.19 7.49 1.60
CA ASP A 274 -2.55 7.02 1.30
C ASP A 274 -2.79 5.62 1.85
N ALA A 275 -1.84 4.69 1.69
CA ALA A 275 -1.93 3.36 2.28
C ALA A 275 -2.00 3.42 3.81
N SER A 276 -1.18 4.25 4.46
CA SER A 276 -1.21 4.40 5.92
C SER A 276 -2.55 4.92 6.42
N VAL A 277 -3.08 5.99 5.82
CA VAL A 277 -4.38 6.56 6.24
C VAL A 277 -5.52 5.61 5.90
N GLN A 278 -5.49 4.94 4.75
CA GLN A 278 -6.51 3.97 4.37
C GLN A 278 -6.56 2.77 5.34
N TRP A 279 -5.40 2.25 5.76
CA TRP A 279 -5.35 1.04 6.59
C TRP A 279 -5.50 1.34 8.07
N TRP A 280 -4.94 2.45 8.55
CA TRP A 280 -4.90 2.77 9.98
C TRP A 280 -5.89 3.84 10.40
N GLY A 281 -6.39 4.63 9.45
CA GLY A 281 -7.19 5.82 9.72
C GLY A 281 -6.33 7.05 9.94
N ASN A 282 -7.00 8.17 10.17
CA ASN A 282 -6.35 9.46 10.36
C ASN A 282 -5.46 9.47 11.64
N PRO A 283 -4.21 9.97 11.58
CA PRO A 283 -3.27 9.94 12.69
C PRO A 283 -3.62 10.84 13.88
N TRP A 284 -4.58 11.77 13.78
CA TRP A 284 -5.00 12.62 14.90
C TRP A 284 -6.16 12.05 15.72
N LEU A 285 -6.83 11.01 15.24
CA LEU A 285 -8.01 10.47 15.92
C LEU A 285 -7.63 9.52 17.06
N PRO A 286 -8.31 9.59 18.21
CA PRO A 286 -8.13 8.59 19.27
C PRO A 286 -8.45 7.15 18.81
N SER A 287 -9.39 7.00 17.88
CA SER A 287 -9.81 5.69 17.36
C SER A 287 -8.73 4.94 16.56
N SER A 288 -7.67 5.62 16.13
CA SER A 288 -6.56 5.04 15.38
C SER A 288 -5.28 4.91 16.22
N GLU A 289 -5.31 5.33 17.49
CA GLU A 289 -4.14 5.46 18.36
C GLU A 289 -3.35 4.16 18.52
N THR A 290 -4.03 3.02 18.71
CA THR A 290 -3.35 1.71 18.86
C THR A 290 -2.46 1.37 17.66
N ARG A 291 -2.91 1.68 16.43
CA ARG A 291 -2.14 1.36 15.21
C ARG A 291 -1.00 2.34 15.02
N TRP A 292 -1.26 3.63 15.21
CA TRP A 292 -0.23 4.67 15.14
C TRP A 292 0.77 4.60 16.31
N GLY A 293 0.45 3.90 17.40
CA GLY A 293 1.38 3.57 18.47
C GLY A 293 2.42 2.50 18.11
N ALA A 294 2.27 1.82 16.97
CA ALA A 294 3.26 0.84 16.50
C ALA A 294 4.48 1.48 15.81
N VAL A 295 4.43 2.78 15.53
CA VAL A 295 5.52 3.54 14.88
C VAL A 295 6.18 4.52 15.84
N VAL A 296 7.39 4.95 15.50
CA VAL A 296 8.06 6.04 16.23
C VAL A 296 7.27 7.35 16.08
N PRO A 297 7.26 8.25 17.09
CA PRO A 297 6.48 9.50 17.03
C PRO A 297 6.76 10.32 15.78
N GLU A 298 8.01 10.36 15.32
CA GLU A 298 8.45 11.08 14.13
C GLU A 298 7.77 10.56 12.85
N ALA A 299 7.52 9.26 12.76
CA ALA A 299 6.83 8.65 11.62
C ALA A 299 5.36 9.04 11.58
N ARG A 300 4.68 9.03 12.75
CA ARG A 300 3.30 9.50 12.88
C ARG A 300 3.21 10.97 12.49
N THR A 301 4.12 11.81 13.01
CA THR A 301 4.18 13.24 12.68
C THR A 301 4.46 13.50 11.20
N MET A 302 5.36 12.72 10.58
CA MET A 302 5.66 12.81 9.16
C MET A 302 4.42 12.56 8.29
N VAL A 303 3.69 11.47 8.53
CA VAL A 303 2.46 11.18 7.77
C VAL A 303 1.37 12.21 8.07
N ALA A 304 1.26 12.66 9.32
CA ALA A 304 0.35 13.73 9.72
C ALA A 304 0.64 15.02 8.93
N VAL A 305 1.90 15.45 8.81
CA VAL A 305 2.29 16.61 8.01
C VAL A 305 1.95 16.41 6.53
N TRP A 306 2.24 15.24 5.95
CA TRP A 306 1.87 14.91 4.57
C TRP A 306 0.36 14.99 4.31
N LEU A 307 -0.44 14.55 5.28
CA LEU A 307 -1.89 14.61 5.20
C LEU A 307 -2.41 16.05 5.37
N LYS A 308 -1.82 16.85 6.27
CA LYS A 308 -2.13 18.29 6.39
C LYS A 308 -1.87 19.03 5.09
N LEU A 309 -0.72 18.78 4.45
CA LEU A 309 -0.39 19.39 3.15
C LEU A 309 -1.45 19.07 2.10
N GLU A 310 -1.88 17.81 2.00
CA GLU A 310 -2.95 17.41 1.09
C GLU A 310 -4.27 18.14 1.38
N PHE A 311 -4.63 18.30 2.66
CA PHE A 311 -5.85 19.00 3.02
C PHE A 311 -5.80 20.48 2.71
N ILE A 312 -4.65 21.15 2.97
CA ILE A 312 -4.45 22.55 2.58
C ILE A 312 -4.61 22.69 1.06
N GLU A 313 -3.92 21.85 0.29
CA GLU A 313 -4.02 21.87 -1.17
C GLU A 313 -5.45 21.63 -1.65
N THR A 314 -6.13 20.62 -1.11
CA THR A 314 -7.49 20.28 -1.51
C THR A 314 -8.49 21.36 -1.12
N PHE A 315 -8.33 21.98 0.05
CA PHE A 315 -9.20 23.06 0.51
C PHE A 315 -9.13 24.27 -0.43
N PHE A 316 -7.93 24.72 -0.79
CA PHE A 316 -7.77 25.89 -1.65
C PHE A 316 -7.94 25.60 -3.14
N THR A 317 -8.03 24.34 -3.58
CA THR A 317 -8.24 23.99 -4.99
C THR A 317 -9.66 23.49 -5.25
N LYS A 318 -10.13 22.48 -4.51
CA LYS A 318 -11.40 21.79 -4.76
C LYS A 318 -12.57 22.39 -3.99
N LEU A 319 -12.32 22.96 -2.81
CA LEU A 319 -13.36 23.60 -1.99
C LEU A 319 -13.49 25.10 -2.25
N ALA A 320 -12.69 25.66 -3.16
CA ALA A 320 -12.75 27.06 -3.57
C ALA A 320 -14.06 27.37 -4.31
N GLU A 321 -14.67 28.51 -3.97
CA GLU A 321 -16.01 28.88 -4.42
C GLU A 321 -16.13 29.05 -5.96
N ASP A 322 -15.05 29.47 -6.62
CA ASP A 322 -15.04 29.75 -8.08
C ASP A 322 -14.53 28.55 -8.92
N GLY A 323 -14.17 27.42 -8.30
CA GLY A 323 -13.49 26.29 -8.96
C GLY A 323 -12.07 26.60 -9.49
N LEU A 324 -11.64 27.86 -9.38
CA LEU A 324 -10.30 28.35 -9.66
C LEU A 324 -9.54 28.42 -8.33
N GLY A 325 -8.63 27.47 -8.09
CA GLY A 325 -7.95 27.37 -6.80
C GLY A 325 -7.13 28.62 -6.42
N ASP A 326 -7.20 29.05 -5.15
CA ASP A 326 -6.42 30.17 -4.62
C ASP A 326 -4.99 29.72 -4.27
N ARG A 327 -4.13 29.68 -5.30
CA ARG A 327 -2.74 29.23 -5.18
C ARG A 327 -1.92 30.10 -4.21
N ARG A 328 -2.21 31.40 -4.08
CA ARG A 328 -1.43 32.29 -3.19
C ARG A 328 -1.67 31.93 -1.73
N ARG A 329 -2.94 31.77 -1.32
CA ARG A 329 -3.29 31.35 0.05
C ARG A 329 -2.79 29.93 0.34
N MET A 330 -2.92 29.02 -0.61
CA MET A 330 -2.40 27.66 -0.49
C MET A 330 -0.89 27.65 -0.21
N GLU A 331 -0.09 28.31 -1.05
CA GLU A 331 1.37 28.35 -0.88
C GLU A 331 1.78 29.07 0.40
N PHE A 332 1.02 30.09 0.84
CA PHE A 332 1.24 30.73 2.12
C PHE A 332 1.06 29.74 3.28
N TRP A 333 -0.10 29.07 3.38
CA TRP A 333 -0.40 28.18 4.51
C TRP A 333 0.44 26.91 4.52
N LYS A 334 0.89 26.40 3.36
CA LYS A 334 1.85 25.29 3.28
C LYS A 334 3.14 25.57 4.05
N ARG A 335 3.58 26.84 4.11
CA ARG A 335 4.77 27.25 4.90
C ARG A 335 4.57 27.10 6.40
N TYR A 336 3.34 27.05 6.91
CA TYR A 336 3.05 26.97 8.34
C TYR A 336 2.55 25.59 8.77
N VAL A 337 2.65 24.57 7.91
CA VAL A 337 2.00 23.26 8.14
C VAL A 337 2.41 22.58 9.47
N LYS A 338 3.65 22.78 9.93
CA LYS A 338 4.09 22.24 11.23
C LYS A 338 3.60 23.02 12.44
N ALA A 339 3.23 24.29 12.27
CA ALA A 339 2.66 25.11 13.34
C ALA A 339 1.16 24.86 13.57
N ILE A 340 0.48 24.21 12.62
CA ILE A 340 -0.97 23.95 12.68
C ILE A 340 -1.24 22.62 13.39
N GLU A 341 -1.82 22.65 14.58
CA GLU A 341 -2.26 21.48 15.35
C GLU A 341 -3.27 21.90 16.46
N PRO A 342 -4.56 21.45 16.45
CA PRO A 342 -5.31 20.63 15.47
C PRO A 342 -5.93 21.40 14.27
N ILE A 343 -6.58 20.64 13.37
CA ILE A 343 -7.35 21.16 12.21
C ILE A 343 -8.81 20.68 12.23
N GLU A 344 -9.73 21.54 11.82
CA GLU A 344 -11.14 21.20 11.59
C GLU A 344 -11.63 21.82 10.27
N PHE A 345 -12.56 21.14 9.60
CA PHE A 345 -13.14 21.58 8.33
C PHE A 345 -14.64 21.79 8.48
N ALA A 346 -15.08 23.04 8.52
CA ALA A 346 -16.50 23.37 8.50
C ALA A 346 -16.98 23.36 7.04
N LEU A 347 -17.61 22.25 6.63
CA LEU A 347 -18.06 22.07 5.25
C LEU A 347 -19.47 22.63 5.08
N GLY A 348 -19.73 23.39 4.02
CA GLY A 348 -21.08 23.81 3.63
C GLY A 348 -21.90 22.68 3.02
N SER A 349 -23.19 22.93 2.77
CA SER A 349 -24.14 21.93 2.25
C SER A 349 -23.69 21.28 0.93
N THR A 350 -23.11 22.07 0.01
CA THR A 350 -22.61 21.59 -1.29
C THR A 350 -21.49 20.56 -1.12
N ALA A 351 -20.42 20.91 -0.38
CA ALA A 351 -19.28 20.03 -0.16
C ALA A 351 -19.64 18.79 0.67
N ARG A 352 -20.54 18.94 1.64
CA ARG A 352 -21.00 17.85 2.51
C ARG A 352 -21.82 16.81 1.74
N ASN A 353 -22.70 17.26 0.84
CA ASN A 353 -23.67 16.40 0.15
C ASN A 353 -23.23 15.96 -1.26
N SER A 354 -22.15 16.53 -1.81
CA SER A 354 -21.65 16.18 -3.14
C SER A 354 -21.33 14.68 -3.25
N ARG A 355 -21.79 14.07 -4.34
CA ARG A 355 -21.53 12.66 -4.69
C ARG A 355 -20.33 12.49 -5.64
N GLU A 356 -19.68 13.59 -6.01
CA GLU A 356 -18.47 13.54 -6.82
C GLU A 356 -17.38 12.75 -6.10
N ARG A 357 -16.64 11.95 -6.87
CA ARG A 357 -15.64 11.02 -6.33
C ARG A 357 -14.62 11.74 -5.44
N ASP A 358 -14.15 12.91 -5.87
CA ASP A 358 -13.15 13.70 -5.13
C ASP A 358 -13.67 14.16 -3.76
N PHE A 359 -14.91 14.65 -3.70
CA PHE A 359 -15.55 15.06 -2.45
C PHE A 359 -15.81 13.87 -1.52
N VAL A 360 -16.21 12.72 -2.07
CA VAL A 360 -16.39 11.49 -1.28
C VAL A 360 -15.06 11.04 -0.66
N MET A 361 -13.99 10.98 -1.46
CA MET A 361 -12.65 10.60 -0.98
C MET A 361 -12.13 11.60 0.06
N LEU A 362 -12.32 12.90 -0.17
CA LEU A 362 -11.92 13.95 0.76
C LEU A 362 -12.63 13.80 2.11
N ARG A 363 -13.95 13.61 2.10
CA ARG A 363 -14.72 13.44 3.34
C ARG A 363 -14.34 12.18 4.09
N ASP A 364 -14.01 11.10 3.39
CA ASP A 364 -13.53 9.87 4.03
C ASP A 364 -12.17 10.08 4.73
N LYS A 365 -11.23 10.78 4.08
CA LYS A 365 -9.93 11.16 4.69
C LYS A 365 -10.07 12.12 5.87
N MET A 366 -11.00 13.07 5.78
CA MET A 366 -11.30 14.07 6.82
C MET A 366 -12.25 13.57 7.90
N LYS A 367 -12.65 12.29 7.87
CA LYS A 367 -13.58 11.73 8.85
C LYS A 367 -13.10 11.99 10.27
N GLY A 368 -13.98 12.51 11.11
CA GLY A 368 -13.65 12.92 12.48
C GLY A 368 -13.06 14.33 12.62
N LEU A 369 -12.83 15.05 11.52
CA LEU A 369 -12.38 16.45 11.48
C LEU A 369 -13.40 17.40 10.82
N ILE A 370 -14.53 16.86 10.36
CA ILE A 370 -15.57 17.64 9.66
C ILE A 370 -16.57 18.18 10.68
N CYS A 371 -16.86 19.46 10.55
CA CYS A 371 -17.91 20.16 11.28
C CYS A 371 -19.01 20.62 10.32
N ASP A 372 -20.22 20.77 10.84
CA ASP A 372 -21.34 21.24 10.05
C ASP A 372 -21.35 22.76 9.96
N LEU A 373 -21.23 23.32 8.75
CA LEU A 373 -21.48 24.72 8.45
C LEU A 373 -22.85 24.91 7.82
N ASP A 374 -23.65 25.81 8.38
CA ASP A 374 -24.84 26.39 7.77
C ASP A 374 -24.42 27.65 6.99
N ALA A 375 -24.17 27.43 5.70
CA ALA A 375 -23.78 28.46 4.76
C ALA A 375 -24.46 28.22 3.41
N SER A 376 -24.87 29.31 2.77
CA SER A 376 -25.34 29.29 1.38
C SER A 376 -24.17 29.14 0.41
N GLY A 377 -24.38 28.41 -0.69
CA GLY A 377 -23.42 28.28 -1.78
C GLY A 377 -22.30 27.26 -1.52
N ALA A 378 -21.09 27.58 -2.00
CA ALA A 378 -19.90 26.73 -1.90
C ALA A 378 -18.95 27.17 -0.77
N ASN A 379 -19.46 27.93 0.20
CA ASN A 379 -18.67 28.40 1.34
C ASN A 379 -18.32 27.26 2.30
N ASN A 380 -17.03 27.13 2.57
CA ASN A 380 -16.44 26.25 3.56
C ASN A 380 -15.48 27.05 4.44
N ALA A 381 -15.16 26.55 5.62
CA ALA A 381 -14.13 27.13 6.47
C ALA A 381 -13.09 26.09 6.89
N PHE A 382 -11.85 26.55 6.97
CA PHE A 382 -10.72 25.82 7.50
C PHE A 382 -10.31 26.45 8.83
N ILE A 383 -10.48 25.68 9.90
CA ILE A 383 -10.18 26.10 11.27
C ILE A 383 -8.85 25.48 11.64
N MET A 384 -7.87 26.32 11.94
CA MET A 384 -6.49 25.94 12.23
C MET A 384 -6.12 26.45 13.61
N THR A 385 -5.71 25.57 14.51
CA THR A 385 -5.14 25.98 15.79
C THR A 385 -3.61 26.03 15.67
N MET A 386 -3.02 27.13 16.14
CA MET A 386 -1.58 27.38 16.10
C MET A 386 -1.15 27.96 17.45
N GLY A 387 -0.69 27.10 18.36
CA GLY A 387 -0.44 27.51 19.75
C GLY A 387 -1.72 28.06 20.38
N ASP A 388 -1.65 29.30 20.90
CA ASP A 388 -2.79 29.96 21.55
C ASP A 388 -3.76 30.67 20.57
N LEU A 389 -3.55 30.52 19.26
CA LEU A 389 -4.34 31.17 18.22
C LEU A 389 -5.18 30.16 17.43
N VAL A 390 -6.51 30.33 17.42
CA VAL A 390 -7.41 29.64 16.50
C VAL A 390 -7.70 30.55 15.32
N VAL A 391 -7.26 30.16 14.13
CA VAL A 391 -7.44 30.86 12.88
C VAL A 391 -8.57 30.24 12.08
N VAL A 392 -9.46 31.07 11.54
CA VAL A 392 -10.53 30.66 10.63
C VAL A 392 -10.32 31.32 9.28
N GLU A 393 -10.05 30.47 8.28
CA GLU A 393 -9.93 30.83 6.87
C GLU A 393 -11.15 30.32 6.10
N PHE A 394 -11.58 31.05 5.08
CA PHE A 394 -12.77 30.70 4.30
C PHE A 394 -12.40 30.39 2.85
N SER A 395 -13.14 29.47 2.23
CA SER A 395 -12.89 29.07 0.84
C SER A 395 -13.32 30.10 -0.19
N GLY A 396 -14.22 31.04 0.17
CA GLY A 396 -14.71 32.10 -0.72
C GLY A 396 -13.72 33.26 -0.88
N ILE A 397 -13.64 33.81 -2.09
CA ILE A 397 -12.80 34.97 -2.41
C ILE A 397 -13.43 36.24 -1.82
N GLY A 398 -12.65 37.04 -1.10
CA GLY A 398 -13.12 38.28 -0.44
C GLY A 398 -13.45 38.14 1.05
N ASN A 399 -13.39 36.93 1.61
CA ASN A 399 -13.43 36.75 3.06
C ASN A 399 -12.08 37.14 3.70
N ALA A 400 -12.16 37.80 4.86
CA ALA A 400 -11.01 38.05 5.72
C ALA A 400 -10.67 36.80 6.55
N LEU A 401 -9.42 36.72 6.98
CA LEU A 401 -8.95 35.80 8.02
C LEU A 401 -9.44 36.31 9.38
N TYR A 402 -9.97 35.42 10.21
CA TYR A 402 -10.34 35.71 11.59
C TYR A 402 -9.46 34.90 12.54
N GLY A 403 -9.06 35.47 13.67
CA GLY A 403 -8.37 34.72 14.70
C GLY A 403 -8.90 34.99 16.10
N TYR A 404 -8.87 33.94 16.90
CA TYR A 404 -9.43 33.84 18.24
C TYR A 404 -8.37 33.33 19.20
N ASP A 405 -8.44 33.77 20.44
CA ASP A 405 -7.53 33.35 21.50
C ASP A 405 -8.06 32.05 22.12
N SER A 406 -7.32 30.95 21.96
CA SER A 406 -7.75 29.63 22.47
C SER A 406 -7.66 29.53 23.99
N SER A 407 -6.94 30.44 24.66
CA SER A 407 -6.93 30.50 26.14
C SER A 407 -8.24 31.05 26.70
N LYS A 408 -9.07 31.67 25.85
CA LYS A 408 -10.41 32.17 26.17
C LYS A 408 -11.48 31.24 25.61
N LEU A 409 -12.70 31.39 26.13
CA LEU A 409 -13.86 30.69 25.58
C LEU A 409 -14.10 31.18 24.13
N LEU A 410 -14.01 30.25 23.18
CA LEU A 410 -14.30 30.53 21.78
C LEU A 410 -15.78 30.93 21.62
N PRO A 411 -16.09 31.86 20.69
CA PRO A 411 -17.48 32.30 20.46
C PRO A 411 -18.31 31.27 19.65
N PHE A 412 -17.71 30.14 19.30
CA PHE A 412 -18.34 29.03 18.58
C PHE A 412 -17.88 27.68 19.15
N ASP A 413 -18.67 26.66 18.86
CA ASP A 413 -18.54 25.27 19.27
C ASP A 413 -18.67 24.40 18.01
N SER A 414 -17.55 23.75 17.64
CA SER A 414 -17.43 22.95 16.42
C SER A 414 -18.23 21.64 16.46
N THR A 415 -18.74 21.26 17.63
CA THR A 415 -19.66 20.10 17.79
C THR A 415 -21.10 20.43 17.37
N LYS A 416 -21.41 21.72 17.19
CA LYS A 416 -22.71 22.22 16.76
C LYS A 416 -22.61 22.80 15.36
N THR A 417 -23.77 22.97 14.70
CA THR A 417 -23.82 23.64 13.40
C THR A 417 -23.33 25.08 13.49
N LEU A 418 -22.23 25.36 12.79
CA LEU A 418 -21.55 26.65 12.69
C LEU A 418 -22.28 27.56 11.70
N ARG A 419 -22.12 28.87 11.85
CA ARG A 419 -22.77 29.89 11.00
C ARG A 419 -21.76 30.91 10.47
N LEU A 420 -22.18 31.72 9.50
CA LEU A 420 -21.34 32.78 8.90
C LEU A 420 -21.83 34.21 9.13
N ALA A 421 -23.05 34.40 9.65
CA ALA A 421 -23.58 35.74 9.93
C ALA A 421 -22.78 36.42 11.06
N VAL A 422 -22.43 37.69 10.87
CA VAL A 422 -21.47 38.36 11.77
C VAL A 422 -22.10 38.57 13.15
N ASN A 423 -21.41 38.11 14.20
CA ASN A 423 -21.84 38.13 15.60
C ASN A 423 -23.06 37.26 15.92
N ASP A 424 -23.53 36.42 15.01
CA ASP A 424 -24.59 35.46 15.31
C ASP A 424 -24.11 34.40 16.31
N PRO A 425 -25.03 33.76 17.06
CA PRO A 425 -24.70 32.61 17.89
C PRO A 425 -24.03 31.49 17.08
N ASN A 426 -22.93 30.95 17.61
CA ASN A 426 -22.13 29.89 16.96
C ASN A 426 -21.57 30.27 15.58
N SER A 427 -21.29 31.56 15.36
CA SER A 427 -20.73 32.06 14.12
C SER A 427 -19.20 31.95 14.09
N LEU A 428 -18.66 31.73 12.90
CA LEU A 428 -17.23 31.81 12.64
C LEU A 428 -16.75 33.26 12.43
N LYS A 429 -17.65 34.24 12.38
CA LYS A 429 -17.34 35.66 12.15
C LYS A 429 -17.80 36.52 13.32
N HIS A 430 -16.87 36.96 14.16
CA HIS A 430 -17.16 37.92 15.23
C HIS A 430 -16.36 39.23 15.10
N LYS A 431 -16.88 40.30 15.70
CA LYS A 431 -16.17 41.58 15.91
C LYS A 431 -15.46 41.57 17.27
N LEU A 432 -14.67 42.62 17.52
CA LEU A 432 -14.14 42.88 18.86
C LEU A 432 -15.30 42.97 19.88
N PRO A 433 -15.11 42.48 21.12
CA PRO A 433 -13.86 41.97 21.70
C PRO A 433 -13.61 40.47 21.49
N HIS A 434 -14.50 39.74 20.81
CA HIS A 434 -14.44 38.27 20.71
C HIS A 434 -13.31 37.74 19.83
N ARG A 435 -12.95 38.47 18.76
CA ARG A 435 -11.78 38.15 17.93
C ARG A 435 -10.55 38.91 18.39
N VAL A 436 -9.37 38.32 18.21
CA VAL A 436 -8.07 38.98 18.44
C VAL A 436 -7.34 39.34 17.15
N LEU A 437 -7.67 38.67 16.04
CA LEU A 437 -7.04 38.89 14.74
C LEU A 437 -8.09 39.08 13.64
N TRP A 438 -7.84 40.03 12.74
CA TRP A 438 -8.63 40.22 11.52
C TRP A 438 -7.76 40.79 10.40
N LEU A 439 -7.53 39.99 9.36
CA LEU A 439 -6.64 40.33 8.25
C LEU A 439 -7.31 40.09 6.89
N GLN A 440 -7.10 41.00 5.94
CA GLN A 440 -7.67 40.90 4.60
C GLN A 440 -6.62 40.40 3.60
N HIS A 441 -7.06 39.56 2.66
CA HIS A 441 -6.25 39.06 1.53
C HIS A 441 -6.14 40.10 0.40
N GLN A 442 -5.82 41.35 0.73
CA GLN A 442 -5.74 42.46 -0.22
C GLN A 442 -4.33 43.07 -0.20
N ASP A 443 -3.73 43.19 -1.39
CA ASP A 443 -2.42 43.83 -1.57
C ASP A 443 -2.53 45.37 -1.44
N GLY A 444 -1.43 46.03 -1.06
CA GLY A 444 -1.35 47.49 -0.96
C GLY A 444 -2.09 48.12 0.23
N ILE A 445 -2.46 47.34 1.25
CA ILE A 445 -3.15 47.84 2.45
C ILE A 445 -2.21 47.94 3.64
N ARG A 446 -2.53 48.82 4.59
CA ARG A 446 -1.81 48.96 5.88
C ARG A 446 -0.27 49.11 5.74
N GLY A 447 0.18 49.70 4.64
CA GLY A 447 1.60 49.93 4.36
C GLY A 447 2.37 48.72 3.82
N TRP A 448 1.69 47.63 3.47
CA TRP A 448 2.31 46.43 2.90
C TRP A 448 2.02 46.31 1.40
N GLU A 449 3.05 46.00 0.61
CA GLU A 449 2.88 45.75 -0.83
C GLU A 449 2.07 44.46 -1.08
N LYS A 450 2.35 43.42 -0.29
CA LYS A 450 1.71 42.10 -0.41
C LYS A 450 1.04 41.70 0.89
N TRP A 451 -0.18 41.16 0.82
CA TRP A 451 -0.90 40.71 2.01
C TRP A 451 -0.15 39.60 2.77
N GLU A 452 0.61 38.74 2.06
CA GLU A 452 1.39 37.66 2.68
C GLU A 452 2.44 38.20 3.67
N GLN A 453 3.05 39.35 3.35
CA GLN A 453 4.04 39.98 4.21
C GLN A 453 3.39 40.52 5.49
N MET A 454 2.19 41.11 5.36
CA MET A 454 1.39 41.56 6.50
C MET A 454 1.05 40.38 7.41
N PHE A 455 0.55 39.28 6.84
CA PHE A 455 0.19 38.09 7.63
C PHE A 455 1.40 37.53 8.36
N GLU A 456 2.53 37.35 7.66
CA GLU A 456 3.76 36.82 8.25
C GLU A 456 4.31 37.72 9.36
N ALA A 457 4.30 39.04 9.16
CA ALA A 457 4.72 39.98 10.20
C ALA A 457 3.80 39.91 11.42
N THR A 458 2.47 39.89 11.23
CA THR A 458 1.51 39.80 12.33
C THR A 458 1.61 38.49 13.09
N LEU A 459 1.62 37.34 12.41
CA LEU A 459 1.75 36.03 13.04
C LEU A 459 3.04 35.91 13.86
N LYS A 460 4.14 36.45 13.35
CA LYS A 460 5.43 36.45 14.03
C LYS A 460 5.48 37.38 15.23
N GLN A 461 5.04 38.63 15.06
CA GLN A 461 5.19 39.68 16.09
C GLN A 461 4.18 39.53 17.22
N GLU A 462 2.94 39.18 16.91
CA GLU A 462 1.86 39.13 17.91
C GLU A 462 1.71 37.74 18.55
N PHE A 463 2.05 36.67 17.83
CA PHE A 463 1.80 35.29 18.27
C PHE A 463 3.05 34.40 18.29
N GLY A 464 4.22 34.90 17.85
CA GLY A 464 5.45 34.11 17.82
C GLY A 464 5.44 32.95 16.80
N ILE A 465 4.46 32.92 15.89
CA ILE A 465 4.28 31.87 14.90
C ILE A 465 5.18 32.16 13.69
N ASN A 466 6.06 31.22 13.35
CA ASN A 466 7.02 31.36 12.26
C ASN A 466 6.77 30.30 11.17
N PRO A 467 7.06 30.62 9.89
CA PRO A 467 7.01 29.64 8.82
C PRO A 467 8.17 28.64 8.92
N ASP A 468 7.97 27.45 8.38
CA ASP A 468 8.98 26.41 8.23
C ASP A 468 10.09 26.86 7.28
N ALA A 469 11.34 26.85 7.75
CA ALA A 469 12.52 27.26 6.98
C ALA A 469 12.78 26.41 5.72
N ALA A 470 12.24 25.19 5.63
CA ALA A 470 12.62 24.20 4.62
C ALA A 470 11.89 24.32 3.27
N ILE A 471 10.73 24.98 3.17
CA ILE A 471 9.91 25.01 1.94
C ILE A 471 10.38 26.12 0.96
N VAL A 472 11.28 27.01 1.39
CA VAL A 472 11.68 28.20 0.63
C VAL A 472 12.64 27.89 -0.55
N SER A 473 13.22 26.69 -0.65
CA SER A 473 14.22 26.34 -1.66
C SER A 473 13.81 25.16 -2.55
N GLY A 474 12.75 25.32 -3.36
CA GLY A 474 12.27 24.27 -4.27
C GLY A 474 11.85 24.72 -5.67
N SER A 475 12.13 25.96 -6.06
CA SER A 475 11.78 26.45 -7.40
C SER A 475 12.90 27.31 -7.99
N ARG A 476 13.98 26.65 -8.44
CA ARG A 476 14.83 27.24 -9.48
C ARG A 476 14.19 26.90 -10.84
N PRO A 477 13.99 27.88 -11.74
CA PRO A 477 13.44 27.62 -13.05
C PRO A 477 14.48 26.84 -13.87
N ILE A 478 14.16 25.60 -14.20
CA ILE A 478 14.91 24.82 -15.18
C ILE A 478 14.58 25.40 -16.55
N ILE A 479 15.54 26.09 -17.16
CA ILE A 479 15.52 26.46 -18.57
C ILE A 479 15.80 25.17 -19.35
N HIS A 480 14.77 24.57 -19.94
CA HIS A 480 14.98 23.61 -21.03
C HIS A 480 14.18 24.00 -22.27
N SER A 481 14.96 24.11 -23.33
CA SER A 481 14.62 24.31 -24.72
C SER A 481 13.58 23.32 -25.24
N SER A 482 12.69 23.86 -26.05
CA SER A 482 11.64 23.24 -26.84
C SER A 482 12.07 21.99 -27.63
N ARG A 483 11.24 20.94 -27.54
CA ARG A 483 10.82 20.10 -28.68
C ARG A 483 9.58 19.27 -28.31
N SER A 484 8.65 19.26 -29.27
CA SER A 484 7.27 18.77 -29.31
C SER A 484 7.09 17.25 -29.19
N ASN A 485 6.07 16.77 -28.46
CA ASN A 485 4.79 16.29 -29.05
C ASN A 485 3.76 15.83 -27.98
N SER A 486 2.49 16.15 -28.27
CA SER A 486 1.21 15.51 -27.91
C SER A 486 0.99 14.97 -26.47
N ASP A 487 0.13 15.67 -25.73
CA ASP A 487 -1.13 15.18 -25.13
C ASP A 487 -1.44 15.91 -23.82
N SER A 488 -2.53 16.70 -23.81
CA SER A 488 -3.54 16.81 -22.73
C SER A 488 -4.27 18.15 -22.78
N TYR A 489 -5.57 18.08 -23.09
CA TYR A 489 -6.54 19.15 -22.90
C TYR A 489 -6.77 19.37 -21.40
N ILE A 490 -6.09 20.33 -20.79
CA ILE A 490 -6.49 20.96 -19.53
C ILE A 490 -6.30 22.47 -19.71
N GLY A 491 -7.40 23.21 -19.57
CA GLY A 491 -7.49 24.64 -19.82
C GLY A 491 -6.58 25.46 -18.93
N ASP A 492 -5.46 25.89 -19.50
CA ASP A 492 -4.61 26.95 -18.97
C ASP A 492 -5.21 28.29 -19.44
N VAL A 493 -5.84 29.05 -18.53
CA VAL A 493 -6.42 30.36 -18.88
C VAL A 493 -5.25 31.35 -19.05
N GLN A 494 -4.76 31.47 -20.29
CA GLN A 494 -3.73 32.42 -20.68
C GLN A 494 -4.15 33.87 -20.35
N ARG A 495 -3.18 34.69 -19.92
CA ARG A 495 -3.33 36.15 -19.88
C ARG A 495 -3.67 36.70 -21.28
N TYR A 496 -4.53 37.71 -21.34
CA TYR A 496 -4.94 38.34 -22.60
C TYR A 496 -3.72 38.78 -23.44
N SER A 497 -3.63 38.26 -24.66
CA SER A 497 -2.74 38.74 -25.72
C SER A 497 -3.43 38.56 -27.06
N ARG A 498 -2.98 39.27 -28.11
CA ARG A 498 -3.62 39.15 -29.43
C ARG A 498 -3.49 37.74 -30.00
N THR A 499 -2.33 37.12 -29.82
CA THR A 499 -2.08 35.74 -30.22
C THR A 499 -2.95 34.74 -29.46
N ALA A 500 -3.17 34.95 -28.15
CA ALA A 500 -4.08 34.12 -27.36
C ALA A 500 -5.53 34.24 -27.83
N LEU A 501 -5.97 35.45 -28.20
CA LEU A 501 -7.30 35.70 -28.76
C LEU A 501 -7.49 34.98 -30.11
N ASP A 502 -6.50 35.05 -31.00
CA ASP A 502 -6.57 34.39 -32.31
C ASP A 502 -6.62 32.86 -32.18
N ILE A 503 -5.81 32.27 -31.27
CA ILE A 503 -5.84 30.83 -30.98
C ILE A 503 -7.19 30.42 -30.39
N PHE A 504 -7.69 31.18 -29.41
CA PHE A 504 -8.95 30.89 -28.73
C PHE A 504 -10.15 30.97 -29.67
N VAL A 505 -10.19 32.00 -30.52
CA VAL A 505 -11.28 32.18 -31.49
C VAL A 505 -11.24 31.12 -32.60
N ASN A 506 -10.06 30.73 -33.08
CA ASN A 506 -9.92 29.65 -34.06
C ASN A 506 -10.32 28.28 -33.47
N ALA A 507 -9.97 28.01 -32.21
CA ALA A 507 -10.31 26.75 -31.54
C ALA A 507 -11.82 26.57 -31.34
N HIS A 508 -12.58 27.67 -31.23
CA HIS A 508 -14.03 27.66 -31.04
C HIS A 508 -14.82 28.09 -32.30
N GLY A 509 -14.14 28.33 -33.42
CA GLY A 509 -14.76 28.59 -34.73
C GLY A 509 -15.44 29.96 -34.88
N PHE A 510 -15.07 30.98 -34.08
CA PHE A 510 -15.63 32.33 -34.23
C PHE A 510 -14.78 33.21 -35.16
N HIS A 511 -15.29 34.41 -35.46
CA HIS A 511 -14.59 35.38 -36.28
C HIS A 511 -14.23 36.65 -35.49
N ILE A 512 -13.02 37.16 -35.71
CA ILE A 512 -12.53 38.44 -35.17
C ILE A 512 -12.66 39.51 -36.25
N GLU A 513 -13.28 40.62 -35.90
CA GLU A 513 -13.36 41.81 -36.74
C GLU A 513 -12.68 42.98 -36.03
N ASP A 514 -11.51 43.37 -36.53
CA ASP A 514 -10.70 44.42 -35.93
C ASP A 514 -10.81 45.73 -36.70
N LYS A 515 -11.41 46.75 -36.06
CA LYS A 515 -11.51 48.10 -36.61
C LYS A 515 -10.65 49.12 -35.85
N SER A 516 -9.76 48.68 -34.96
CA SER A 516 -8.92 49.54 -34.14
C SER A 516 -8.07 50.53 -34.96
N PHE A 517 -7.52 50.07 -36.09
CA PHE A 517 -6.73 50.91 -37.00
C PHE A 517 -7.54 51.96 -37.78
N GLN A 518 -8.88 51.90 -37.72
CA GLN A 518 -9.79 52.87 -38.34
C GLN A 518 -10.58 53.68 -37.29
N GLY A 519 -10.16 53.64 -36.02
CA GLY A 519 -10.84 54.33 -34.91
C GLY A 519 -12.07 53.60 -34.34
N GLY A 520 -12.24 52.31 -34.66
CA GLY A 520 -13.31 51.45 -34.14
C GLY A 520 -12.85 50.43 -33.08
N CYS A 521 -13.77 49.63 -32.55
CA CYS A 521 -13.47 48.60 -31.53
C CYS A 521 -13.00 47.26 -32.14
N LEU A 522 -12.39 46.41 -31.31
CA LEU A 522 -12.08 45.02 -31.64
C LEU A 522 -13.30 44.14 -31.32
N TRP A 523 -13.83 43.39 -32.29
CA TRP A 523 -15.01 42.55 -32.13
C TRP A 523 -14.69 41.06 -32.24
N VAL A 524 -15.31 40.25 -31.38
CA VAL A 524 -15.41 38.79 -31.49
C VAL A 524 -16.88 38.43 -31.72
N ARG A 525 -17.18 37.84 -32.88
CA ARG A 525 -18.53 37.47 -33.31
C ARG A 525 -18.94 36.11 -32.72
N ALA A 526 -19.07 36.06 -31.40
CA ALA A 526 -19.54 34.90 -30.64
C ALA A 526 -20.89 35.20 -29.95
N GLY A 527 -21.75 34.19 -29.82
CA GLY A 527 -22.97 34.24 -29.01
C GLY A 527 -22.68 34.19 -27.50
N VAL A 528 -23.71 34.36 -26.67
CA VAL A 528 -23.60 34.29 -25.18
C VAL A 528 -23.97 32.91 -24.63
N ASP A 529 -24.43 32.00 -25.50
CA ASP A 529 -25.02 30.73 -25.07
C ASP A 529 -23.99 29.75 -24.46
N ASP A 530 -22.69 30.00 -24.66
CA ASP A 530 -21.61 29.24 -24.04
C ASP A 530 -21.01 30.01 -22.85
N THR A 531 -21.20 29.45 -21.65
CA THR A 531 -20.76 30.00 -20.37
C THR A 531 -19.23 30.03 -20.22
N HIS A 532 -18.51 29.13 -20.89
CA HIS A 532 -17.05 29.10 -20.87
C HIS A 532 -16.47 30.22 -21.73
N ILE A 533 -17.00 30.40 -22.95
CA ILE A 533 -16.54 31.45 -23.89
C ILE A 533 -16.84 32.84 -23.33
N SER A 534 -18.04 33.01 -22.77
CA SER A 534 -18.46 34.26 -22.13
C SER A 534 -17.55 34.60 -20.94
N GLY A 535 -17.17 33.60 -20.14
CA GLY A 535 -16.25 33.77 -19.02
C GLY A 535 -14.84 34.23 -19.44
N VAL A 536 -14.26 33.59 -20.46
CA VAL A 536 -12.92 33.92 -20.97
C VAL A 536 -12.89 35.32 -21.61
N LEU A 537 -13.88 35.66 -22.44
CA LEU A 537 -13.96 36.97 -23.10
C LEU A 537 -14.19 38.10 -22.07
N THR A 538 -15.02 37.87 -21.05
CA THR A 538 -15.20 38.82 -19.94
C THR A 538 -13.92 39.01 -19.14
N HIS A 539 -13.19 37.93 -18.84
CA HIS A 539 -11.89 38.00 -18.14
C HIS A 539 -10.84 38.76 -18.95
N TRP A 540 -10.88 38.65 -20.28
CA TRP A 540 -10.04 39.43 -21.17
C TRP A 540 -10.51 40.87 -21.40
N GLY A 541 -11.59 41.30 -20.74
CA GLY A 541 -12.10 42.67 -20.76
C GLY A 541 -12.96 43.01 -21.97
N PHE A 542 -13.56 42.02 -22.63
CA PHE A 542 -14.57 42.26 -23.67
C PHE A 542 -15.96 42.43 -23.06
N HIS A 543 -16.77 43.28 -23.68
CA HIS A 543 -18.16 43.55 -23.31
C HIS A 543 -19.11 43.01 -24.38
N TYR A 544 -20.17 42.32 -23.98
CA TYR A 544 -21.15 41.81 -24.94
C TYR A 544 -22.15 42.88 -25.39
N LYS A 545 -22.49 42.86 -26.68
CA LYS A 545 -23.58 43.65 -27.27
C LYS A 545 -24.53 42.73 -28.02
N ALA A 546 -25.79 42.68 -27.57
CA ALA A 546 -26.84 41.85 -28.15
C ALA A 546 -26.97 42.05 -29.66
N GLY A 547 -27.03 40.94 -30.41
CA GLY A 547 -27.10 40.93 -31.88
C GLY A 547 -25.83 41.36 -32.62
N LYS A 548 -24.73 41.65 -31.90
CA LYS A 548 -23.44 42.04 -32.50
C LYS A 548 -22.27 41.18 -32.03
N GLY A 549 -22.21 40.77 -30.77
CA GLY A 549 -21.08 40.00 -30.22
C GLY A 549 -20.28 40.79 -29.18
N TRP A 550 -19.07 40.33 -28.90
CA TRP A 550 -18.21 40.84 -27.83
C TRP A 550 -17.24 41.90 -28.38
N TRP A 551 -17.05 43.01 -27.68
CA TRP A 551 -16.16 44.09 -28.10
C TRP A 551 -15.22 44.58 -27.01
N LYS A 552 -14.05 45.07 -27.43
CA LYS A 552 -13.04 45.69 -26.56
C LYS A 552 -12.48 46.95 -27.22
#